data_AF-A0A662T539-F1
#
_entry.id   AF-A0A662T539-F1
#
_cell.length_a   1.000
_cell.length_b   1.000
_cell.length_c   1.000
_cell.angle_alpha   90.00
_cell.angle_beta   90.00
_cell.angle_gamma   90.00
#
_symmetry.space_group_name_H-M   'P 1'
#
loop_
_entity.id
_entity.type
_entity.pdbx_description
1 polymer ?
#
loop_
_entity_poly.entity_id
_entity_poly.type
_entity_poly.pdbx_seq_one_letter_code
_entity_poly.pdbx_strand_id
1 'polypeptide(L)'
;MGKVVPVRIDESVLKFIDDLVKLGIYRSRSEAIRELIKAGMKDLKDYKEIADGVERLFKIERKLGKIPIELPGMLRELIAERERF
;
A
#
# COMPACT_ATOMS: atom_id res chain seq x y z
N MET A 1 -16.58 18.61 1.06
CA MET A 1 -17.13 18.38 2.42
C MET A 1 -16.56 17.06 2.95
N GLY A 2 -16.03 17.03 4.16
CA GLY A 2 -15.48 15.81 4.77
C GLY A 2 -16.44 15.24 5.83
N LYS A 3 -16.48 13.91 5.97
CA LYS A 3 -17.17 13.23 7.08
C LYS A 3 -16.21 13.09 8.25
N VAL A 4 -16.67 13.37 9.48
CA VAL A 4 -15.87 13.12 10.68
C VAL A 4 -15.85 11.62 10.96
N VAL A 5 -14.64 11.07 11.10
CA VAL A 5 -14.42 9.65 11.43
C VAL A 5 -13.62 9.60 12.73
N PRO A 6 -14.17 9.04 13.82
CA PRO A 6 -13.41 8.83 15.04
C PRO A 6 -12.40 7.70 14.82
N VAL A 7 -11.15 7.94 15.20
CA VAL A 7 -10.05 6.98 15.06
C VAL A 7 -9.29 6.92 16.38
N ARG A 8 -8.90 5.72 16.80
CA ARG A 8 -7.94 5.55 17.90
C ARG A 8 -6.54 5.77 17.35
N ILE A 9 -5.78 6.63 18.02
CA ILE A 9 -4.41 6.98 17.67
C ILE A 9 -3.60 6.85 18.95
N ASP A 10 -2.45 6.18 18.86
CA ASP A 10 -1.54 6.02 19.98
C ASP A 10 -0.93 7.36 20.40
N GLU A 11 -0.59 7.48 21.69
CA GLU A 11 -0.09 8.73 22.29
C GLU A 11 1.15 9.28 21.56
N SER A 12 2.06 8.40 21.14
CA SER A 12 3.28 8.79 20.42
C SER A 12 2.97 9.45 19.07
N VAL A 13 2.01 8.90 18.32
CA VAL A 13 1.57 9.43 17.03
C VAL A 13 0.83 10.75 17.22
N LEU A 14 -0.03 10.84 18.23
CA LEU A 14 -0.73 12.08 18.56
C LEU A 14 0.25 13.20 18.93
N LYS A 15 1.27 12.89 19.74
CA LYS A 15 2.33 13.86 20.10
C LYS A 15 3.09 14.37 18.88
N PHE A 16 3.45 13.48 17.96
CA PHE A 16 4.08 13.88 16.71
C PHE A 16 3.20 14.84 15.90
N ILE A 17 1.91 14.53 15.75
CA ILE A 17 0.94 15.41 15.08
C ILE A 17 0.87 16.78 15.76
N ASP A 18 0.85 16.81 17.10
CA ASP A 18 0.82 18.04 17.87
C ASP A 18 2.04 18.92 17.65
N ASP A 19 3.22 18.32 17.61
CA ASP A 19 4.46 19.05 17.40
C ASP A 19 4.50 19.69 16.00
N LEU A 20 3.99 19.01 14.97
CA LEU A 20 3.86 19.59 13.62
C LEU A 20 2.90 20.79 13.59
N VAL A 21 1.81 20.74 14.35
CA VAL A 21 0.87 21.86 14.46
C VAL A 21 1.50 23.01 15.24
N LYS A 22 2.20 22.74 16.35
CA LYS A 22 2.90 23.76 17.15
C LYS A 22 3.99 24.48 16.36
N LEU A 23 4.69 23.76 15.48
CA LEU A 23 5.71 24.32 14.59
C LEU A 23 5.10 25.13 13.43
N GLY A 24 3.77 25.17 13.30
CA GLY A 24 3.07 25.92 12.26
C GLY A 24 3.11 25.26 10.88
N ILE A 25 3.56 24.00 10.79
CA ILE A 25 3.61 23.24 9.52
C ILE A 25 2.18 22.97 9.02
N TYR A 26 1.27 22.66 9.95
CA TYR A 26 -0.15 22.48 9.68
C TYR A 26 -0.98 23.40 10.58
N ARG A 27 -2.14 23.87 10.09
CA ARG A 27 -3.02 24.79 10.82
C ARG A 27 -3.87 24.07 11.87
N SER A 28 -4.00 22.74 11.77
CA SER A 28 -4.79 21.94 12.73
C SER A 28 -4.38 20.46 12.70
N ARG A 29 -4.70 19.72 13.77
CA ARG A 29 -4.55 18.25 13.83
C ARG A 29 -5.26 17.55 12.68
N SER A 30 -6.49 17.99 12.38
CA SER A 30 -7.30 17.41 11.29
C SER A 30 -6.67 17.63 9.91
N GLU A 31 -5.99 18.75 9.70
CA GLU A 31 -5.23 19.02 8.48
C GLU A 31 -3.99 18.12 8.41
N ALA A 32 -3.19 18.10 9.47
CA ALA A 32 -2.00 17.25 9.56
C ALA A 32 -2.33 15.78 9.28
N ILE A 33 -3.34 15.23 9.95
CA ILE A 33 -3.78 13.85 9.75
C ILE A 33 -4.21 13.60 8.31
N ARG A 34 -5.00 14.51 7.71
CA ARG A 34 -5.44 14.34 6.32
C ARG A 34 -4.28 14.33 5.33
N GLU A 35 -3.33 15.25 5.47
CA GLU A 35 -2.21 15.34 4.53
C GLU A 35 -1.23 14.17 4.71
N LEU A 36 -0.98 13.73 5.95
CA LEU A 36 -0.19 12.52 6.22
C LEU A 36 -0.84 11.27 5.64
N ILE A 37 -2.17 11.10 5.80
CA ILE A 37 -2.90 9.99 5.18
C ILE A 37 -2.78 10.05 3.65
N LYS A 38 -2.97 11.23 3.03
CA LYS A 38 -2.82 11.37 1.57
C LYS A 38 -1.41 11.01 1.08
N ALA A 39 -0.38 11.42 1.82
CA ALA A 39 1.00 11.08 1.50
C ALA A 39 1.19 9.55 1.54
N GLY A 40 0.80 8.89 2.64
CA GLY A 40 0.88 7.43 2.74
C GLY A 40 0.02 6.69 1.70
N MET A 41 -1.16 7.23 1.35
CA MET A 41 -2.00 6.66 0.28
C MET A 41 -1.32 6.70 -1.09
N LYS A 42 -0.49 7.72 -1.36
CA LYS A 42 0.24 7.82 -2.63
C LYS A 42 1.24 6.68 -2.77
N ASP A 43 1.95 6.36 -1.69
CA ASP A 43 2.94 5.28 -1.64
C ASP A 43 2.27 3.89 -1.68
N LEU A 44 1.04 3.78 -1.19
CA LEU A 44 0.27 2.53 -1.17
C LEU A 44 -0.55 2.28 -2.45
N LYS A 45 -0.64 3.25 -3.35
CA LYS A 45 -1.49 3.15 -4.53
C LYS A 45 -1.10 1.97 -5.43
N ASP A 46 0.20 1.77 -5.62
CA ASP A 46 0.75 0.71 -6.46
C ASP A 46 0.44 -0.67 -5.87
N TYR A 47 0.49 -0.82 -4.55
CA TYR A 47 0.15 -2.08 -3.87
C TYR A 47 -1.30 -2.46 -4.05
N LYS A 48 -2.21 -1.49 -4.05
CA LYS A 48 -3.63 -1.76 -4.29
C LYS A 48 -3.88 -2.24 -5.72
N GLU A 49 -3.26 -1.59 -6.70
CA GLU A 49 -3.38 -2.00 -8.10
C GLU A 49 -2.78 -3.40 -8.34
N ILE A 50 -1.65 -3.71 -7.69
CA ILE A 50 -1.05 -5.05 -7.72
C ILE A 50 -2.00 -6.08 -7.08
N ALA A 51 -2.53 -5.80 -5.88
CA ALA A 51 -3.44 -6.71 -5.19
C ALA A 51 -4.71 -6.99 -6.02
N ASP A 52 -5.31 -5.95 -6.59
CA ASP A 52 -6.48 -6.06 -7.46
C ASP A 52 -6.14 -6.88 -8.73
N GLY A 53 -4.95 -6.67 -9.30
CA GLY A 53 -4.43 -7.43 -10.43
C GLY A 53 -4.27 -8.92 -10.10
N VAL A 54 -3.64 -9.23 -8.96
CA VAL A 54 -3.46 -10.60 -8.47
C VAL A 54 -4.80 -11.28 -8.21
N GLU A 55 -5.77 -10.59 -7.62
CA GLU A 55 -7.10 -11.17 -7.39
C GLU A 55 -7.80 -11.51 -8.72
N ARG A 56 -7.66 -10.66 -9.75
CA ARG A 56 -8.16 -10.94 -11.10
C ARG A 56 -7.50 -12.18 -11.69
N LEU A 57 -6.19 -12.36 -11.51
CA LEU A 57 -5.50 -13.57 -11.96
C LEU A 57 -6.06 -14.82 -11.30
N PHE A 58 -6.21 -14.84 -9.97
CA PHE A 58 -6.83 -15.97 -9.28
C PHE A 58 -8.27 -16.26 -9.75
N LYS A 59 -9.04 -15.22 -10.09
CA LYS A 59 -10.39 -15.40 -10.68
C LYS A 59 -10.31 -16.08 -12.05
N ILE A 60 -9.32 -15.75 -12.88
CA ILE A 60 -9.11 -16.38 -14.18
C ILE A 60 -8.64 -17.83 -14.00
N GLU A 61 -7.70 -18.09 -13.10
CA GLU A 61 -7.22 -19.43 -12.77
C GLU A 61 -8.35 -20.37 -12.38
N ARG A 62 -9.21 -19.94 -11.44
CA ARG A 62 -10.37 -20.72 -10.98
C ARG A 62 -11.35 -21.05 -12.12
N LYS A 63 -11.46 -20.17 -13.12
CA LYS A 63 -12.31 -20.41 -14.30
C LYS A 63 -11.67 -21.35 -15.31
N LEU A 64 -10.36 -21.23 -15.52
CA LEU A 64 -9.64 -21.99 -16.55
C LEU A 64 -9.14 -23.35 -16.04
N GLY A 65 -9.06 -23.56 -14.72
CA GLY A 65 -8.48 -24.76 -14.12
C GLY A 65 -6.97 -24.89 -14.31
N LYS A 66 -6.30 -23.81 -14.76
CA LYS A 66 -4.86 -23.75 -15.00
C LYS A 66 -4.31 -22.36 -14.70
N ILE A 67 -3.01 -22.30 -14.43
CA ILE A 67 -2.29 -21.05 -14.12
C ILE A 67 -2.49 -20.07 -15.29
N PRO A 68 -2.98 -18.84 -15.02
CA PRO A 68 -3.41 -17.91 -16.05
C PRO A 68 -2.26 -17.12 -16.68
N ILE A 69 -1.06 -17.18 -16.10
CA ILE A 69 0.17 -16.60 -16.65
C ILE A 69 1.22 -17.70 -16.73
N GLU A 70 1.73 -17.92 -17.93
CA GLU A 70 2.94 -18.69 -18.16
C GLU A 70 4.07 -17.69 -18.44
N LEU A 71 5.23 -17.87 -17.79
CA LEU A 71 6.43 -17.05 -18.02
C LEU A 71 7.45 -17.94 -18.75
N PRO A 72 7.50 -17.93 -20.10
CA PRO A 72 8.32 -18.83 -20.87
C PRO A 72 9.79 -18.64 -20.53
N GLY A 73 10.50 -19.73 -20.21
CA GLY A 73 11.92 -19.69 -19.87
C GLY A 73 12.26 -19.29 -18.42
N MET A 74 11.28 -18.81 -17.62
CA MET A 74 11.49 -18.35 -16.25
C MET A 74 12.11 -19.42 -15.33
N LEU A 75 11.74 -20.70 -15.53
CA LEU A 75 12.34 -21.81 -14.78
C LEU A 75 13.86 -21.92 -15.01
N ARG A 76 14.34 -21.68 -16.24
CA ARG A 76 15.79 -21.71 -16.53
C ARG A 76 16.51 -20.55 -15.84
N GLU A 77 15.91 -19.37 -15.83
CA GLU A 77 16.50 -18.20 -15.16
C GLU A 77 16.59 -18.38 -13.65
N LEU A 78 15.53 -18.92 -13.01
CA LEU A 78 15.52 -19.23 -11.58
C LEU A 78 16.55 -20.30 -11.19
N ILE A 79 16.75 -21.32 -12.04
CA ILE A 79 17.79 -22.34 -11.84
C ILE A 79 19.18 -21.70 -11.96
N ALA A 80 19.41 -20.85 -12.96
CA ALA A 80 20.68 -20.15 -13.14
C ALA A 80 20.97 -19.14 -12.00
N GLU A 81 19.96 -18.55 -11.37
CA GLU A 81 20.12 -17.77 -10.13
C GLU A 81 20.49 -18.64 -8.93
N ARG A 82 19.86 -19.81 -8.78
CA ARG A 82 20.18 -20.74 -7.68
C ARG A 82 21.62 -21.24 -7.75
N GLU A 83 22.17 -21.49 -8.94
CA GLU A 83 23.55 -21.98 -9.12
C GLU A 83 24.62 -20.88 -8.97
N ARG A 84 24.21 -19.61 -8.83
CA ARG A 84 25.12 -18.46 -8.59
C ARG A 84 25.45 -18.24 -7.11
N PHE A 85 24.80 -18.97 -6.20
CA PHE A 85 25.04 -18.97 -4.75
C PHE A 85 25.44 -20.37 -4.28
#